data_AF-A0A4P7VJ77-F1
#
_entry.id   AF-A0A4P7VJ77-F1
#
_cell.length_a   1.000
_cell.length_b   1.000
_cell.length_c   1.000
_cell.angle_alpha   90.00
_cell.angle_beta   90.00
_cell.angle_gamma   90.00
#
_symmetry.space_group_name_H-M   'P 1'
#
loop_
_entity.id
_entity.type
_entity.pdbx_description
1 polymer ?
#
loop_
_entity_poly.entity_id
_entity_poly.type
_entity_poly.pdbx_seq_one_letter_code
_entity_poly.pdbx_strand_id
1 'polypeptide(L)' 'MEKSEKRQRFEKVATGRVQKIVNTLSLLANCANRSNYEYNEQDVEFMYNEISKALKESRGAYTKELGKACKSTFAFK' A
#
# COMPACT_ATOMS: atom_id res chain seq x y z
N MET A 1 0.52 -8.92 27.59
CA MET A 1 -0.88 -8.79 27.10
C MET A 1 -1.00 -9.59 25.82
N GLU A 2 -1.92 -10.54 25.80
CA GLU A 2 -2.22 -11.34 24.62
C GLU A 2 -2.98 -10.48 23.59
N LYS A 3 -2.62 -10.58 22.30
CA LYS A 3 -3.32 -9.87 21.23
C LYS A 3 -4.63 -10.60 20.92
N SER A 4 -5.73 -9.88 20.73
CA SER A 4 -6.99 -10.51 20.31
C SER A 4 -6.85 -11.22 18.95
N GLU A 5 -7.61 -12.30 18.73
CA GLU A 5 -7.59 -13.04 17.46
C GLU A 5 -7.88 -12.13 16.25
N LYS A 6 -8.82 -11.19 16.40
CA LYS A 6 -9.13 -10.18 15.38
C LYS A 6 -7.90 -9.32 15.05
N ARG A 7 -7.13 -8.90 16.06
CA ARG A 7 -5.91 -8.12 15.87
C ARG A 7 -4.81 -8.94 15.23
N GLN A 8 -4.61 -10.19 15.65
CA GLN A 8 -3.61 -11.08 15.06
C GLN A 8 -3.90 -11.35 13.57
N ARG A 9 -5.17 -11.62 13.24
CA ARG A 9 -5.62 -11.79 11.84
C ARG A 9 -5.37 -10.52 11.03
N PHE A 10 -5.71 -9.34 11.58
CA PHE A 10 -5.45 -8.07 10.91
C PHE A 10 -3.96 -7.87 10.65
N GLU A 11 -3.10 -8.05 11.66
CA GLU A 11 -1.65 -7.89 11.50
C GLU A 11 -1.09 -8.84 10.42
N LYS A 12 -1.42 -10.13 10.49
CA LYS A 12 -0.96 -11.11 9.49
C LYS A 12 -1.38 -10.73 8.07
N VAL A 13 -2.66 -10.41 7.87
CA VAL A 13 -3.21 -10.12 6.55
C VAL A 13 -2.75 -8.76 6.03
N ALA A 14 -2.76 -7.73 6.87
CA ALA A 14 -2.34 -6.38 6.49
C ALA A 14 -0.85 -6.33 6.16
N THR A 15 0.01 -6.95 6.98
CA THR A 15 1.46 -7.02 6.71
C THR A 15 1.73 -7.70 5.37
N GLY A 16 1.11 -8.86 5.11
CA GLY A 16 1.29 -9.57 3.85
C GLY A 16 0.82 -8.76 2.63
N ARG A 17 -0.25 -7.98 2.77
CA ARG A 17 -0.74 -7.09 1.70
C ARG A 17 0.20 -5.91 1.46
N VAL A 18 0.66 -5.25 2.51
CA VAL A 18 1.60 -4.13 2.39
C VAL A 18 2.92 -4.59 1.78
N GLN A 19 3.46 -5.73 2.21
CA GLN A 19 4.70 -6.25 1.64
C GLN A 19 4.55 -6.53 0.13
N LYS A 20 3.42 -7.10 -0.29
CA LYS A 20 3.14 -7.30 -1.71
C LYS A 20 3.12 -5.97 -2.48
N ILE A 21 2.46 -4.94 -1.95
CA ILE A 21 2.43 -3.61 -2.59
C ILE A 21 3.84 -3.02 -2.71
N VAL A 22 4.63 -3.07 -1.63
CA VAL A 22 6.03 -2.58 -1.64
C VAL A 22 6.88 -3.33 -2.66
N ASN A 23 6.75 -4.65 -2.72
CA ASN A 23 7.47 -5.47 -3.70
C ASN A 23 7.04 -5.12 -5.13
N THR A 24 5.74 -4.97 -5.39
CA THR A 24 5.23 -4.58 -6.71
C THR A 24 5.72 -3.19 -7.12
N LEU A 25 5.77 -2.22 -6.21
CA LEU A 25 6.32 -0.89 -6.49
C LEU A 25 7.82 -0.95 -6.82
N SER A 26 8.56 -1.86 -6.17
CA SER A 26 9.97 -2.10 -6.48
C SER A 26 10.14 -2.70 -7.88
N LEU A 27 9.27 -3.62 -8.29
CA LEU A 27 9.24 -4.15 -9.65
C LEU A 27 8.88 -3.07 -10.68
N LEU A 28 7.92 -2.19 -10.35
CA LEU A 28 7.57 -1.05 -11.20
C LEU A 28 8.75 -0.10 -11.39
N ALA A 29 9.57 0.12 -10.35
CA ALA A 29 10.77 0.93 -10.46
C ALA A 29 11.80 0.34 -11.45
N ASN A 30 11.87 -0.99 -11.60
CA ASN A 30 12.74 -1.63 -12.60
C ASN A 30 12.33 -1.29 -14.03
N CYS A 31 11.06 -0.93 -14.28
CA CYS A 31 10.59 -0.47 -15.58
C CYS A 31 11.17 0.89 -15.99
N ALA A 32 11.84 1.61 -15.09
CA ALA A 32 12.56 2.85 -15.42
C ALA A 32 13.76 2.63 -16.35
N ASN A 33 14.19 1.37 -16.55
CA ASN A 33 15.28 1.08 -17.47
C ASN A 33 14.86 1.28 -18.94
N ARG A 34 15.21 2.44 -19.50
CA ARG A 34 14.95 2.81 -20.90
C ARG A 34 15.69 1.98 -21.94
N SER A 35 16.66 1.13 -21.55
CA SER A 35 17.27 0.19 -22.50
C SER A 35 16.29 -0.90 -22.95
N ASN A 36 15.31 -1.21 -22.10
CA ASN A 36 14.35 -2.30 -22.30
C ASN A 36 12.95 -1.81 -22.65
N TYR A 37 12.65 -0.54 -22.37
CA TYR A 37 11.31 0.03 -22.47
C TYR A 37 11.35 1.43 -23.05
N GLU A 38 10.32 1.75 -23.82
CA GLU A 38 10.06 3.10 -24.30
C GLU A 38 8.84 3.66 -23.56
N TYR A 39 9.00 4.87 -23.02
CA TYR A 39 7.94 5.59 -22.33
C TYR A 39 8.28 7.09 -22.31
N ASN A 40 7.24 7.91 -22.24
CA ASN A 40 7.36 9.35 -22.07
C ASN A 40 6.98 9.77 -20.64
N GLU A 41 7.07 11.06 -20.35
CA GLU A 41 6.73 11.59 -19.03
C GLU A 41 5.25 11.43 -18.69
N GLN A 42 4.35 11.56 -19.66
CA GLN A 42 2.91 11.40 -19.48
C GLN A 42 2.54 9.97 -19.07
N ASP A 43 3.21 8.96 -19.64
CA ASP A 43 3.02 7.56 -19.26
C ASP A 43 3.36 7.34 -17.78
N VAL A 44 4.48 7.93 -17.33
CA VAL A 44 4.93 7.86 -15.93
C VAL A 44 3.94 8.57 -15.02
N GLU A 45 3.53 9.80 -15.36
CA GLU A 45 2.55 10.55 -14.58
C GLU A 45 1.22 9.80 -14.47
N PHE A 46 0.71 9.24 -15.58
CA PHE A 46 -0.52 8.47 -15.59
C PHE A 46 -0.44 7.25 -14.66
N MET A 47 0.64 6.48 -14.73
CA MET A 47 0.87 5.32 -13.84
C MET A 47 0.82 5.72 -12.36
N TYR A 48 1.54 6.78 -11.97
CA TYR A 48 1.60 7.20 -10.57
C TYR A 48 0.31 7.89 -10.10
N ASN A 49 -0.42 8.56 -10.99
CA ASN A 49 -1.73 9.13 -10.69
C ASN A 49 -2.76 8.06 -10.35
N GLU A 50 -2.82 6.98 -11.14
CA GLU A 50 -3.73 5.85 -10.86
C GLU A 50 -3.37 5.13 -9.55
N ILE A 51 -2.08 4.91 -9.28
CA ILE A 51 -1.64 4.35 -7.99
C ILE A 51 -2.03 5.29 -6.83
N SER A 52 -1.82 6.58 -6.99
CA SER A 52 -2.15 7.59 -5.96
C SER A 52 -3.65 7.64 -5.68
N LYS A 53 -4.49 7.51 -6.73
CA LYS A 53 -5.95 7.43 -6.59
C LYS A 53 -6.35 6.19 -5.79
N ALA A 54 -5.82 5.02 -6.14
CA ALA A 54 -6.09 3.78 -5.41
C ALA A 54 -5.67 3.86 -3.93
N LEU A 55 -4.53 4.50 -3.64
CA LEU A 55 -4.08 4.76 -2.26
C LEU A 55 -5.05 5.67 -1.50
N LYS A 56 -5.54 6.75 -2.12
CA LYS A 56 -6.53 7.66 -1.51
C LYS A 56 -7.84 6.93 -1.20
N GLU A 57 -8.36 6.15 -2.13
CA GLU A 57 -9.59 5.37 -1.96
C GLU A 57 -9.44 4.33 -0.83
N SER A 58 -8.34 3.58 -0.82
CA SER A 58 -8.05 2.60 0.22
C SER A 58 -7.96 3.25 1.60
N ARG A 59 -7.24 4.38 1.72
CA ARG A 59 -7.14 5.15 2.98
C ARG A 59 -8.50 5.69 3.40
N GLY A 60 -9.32 6.15 2.46
CA GLY A 60 -10.67 6.65 2.71
C GLY A 60 -11.56 5.64 3.42
N ALA A 61 -11.46 4.36 3.05
CA ALA A 61 -12.19 3.28 3.72
C ALA A 61 -11.83 3.17 5.22
N TYR A 62 -10.56 3.32 5.59
CA TYR A 62 -10.16 3.35 7.00
C TYR A 62 -10.63 4.60 7.71
N THR A 63 -10.52 5.78 7.08
CA THR A 63 -10.98 7.05 7.67
C THR A 63 -12.46 7.02 8.01
N LYS A 64 -13.28 6.40 7.15
CA LYS A 64 -14.72 6.23 7.38
C LYS A 64 -15.02 5.40 8.64
N GLU A 65 -14.24 4.33 8.86
CA GLU A 65 -14.48 3.39 9.96
C GLU A 65 -13.77 3.79 11.27
N LEU A 66 -12.72 4.63 11.23
CA LEU A 66 -11.91 5.04 12.38
C LEU A 66 -12.55 6.16 13.26
N GLY A 67 -13.86 6.38 13.16
CA GLY A 67 -14.60 7.50 13.77
C GLY A 67 -14.48 7.68 15.31
N LYS A 68 -13.87 6.78 16.09
CA LYS A 68 -13.43 7.02 17.48
C LYS A 68 -12.14 6.25 17.81
N ALA A 69 -11.21 6.94 18.46
CA ALA A 69 -9.82 6.55 18.65
C ALA A 69 -9.59 5.16 19.29
N CYS A 70 -8.73 4.35 18.66
CA CYS A 70 -8.10 3.17 19.26
C CYS A 70 -6.58 3.32 19.18
N LYS A 71 -5.92 3.43 20.34
CA LYS A 71 -4.45 3.53 20.47
C LYS A 71 -3.85 2.13 20.38
N SER A 72 -3.63 1.61 19.16
CA SER A 72 -2.79 0.42 18.98
C SER A 72 -1.78 0.64 17.85
N THR A 73 -0.49 0.58 18.18
CA THR A 73 0.60 0.76 17.23
C THR A 73 0.72 -0.47 16.32
N PHE A 74 0.68 -0.26 15.01
CA PHE A 74 1.01 -1.28 14.01
C PHE A 74 2.52 -1.27 13.80
N ALA A 75 3.18 -2.42 13.97
CA ALA A 75 4.62 -2.56 13.74
C ALA A 75 4.85 -3.61 12.65
N PHE A 76 5.57 -3.23 11.61
CA PHE A 76 6.13 -4.18 10.66
C PHE A 76 7.34 -4.86 11.34
N LYS A 77 7.34 -6.18 11.36
CA LYS A 77 8.49 -7.00 11.73
C LYS A 77 9.08 -7.59 10.47
#